data_AF-A0A0F3GY73-F1
#
_entry.id   AF-A0A0F3GY73-F1
#
_cell.length_a   1.000
_cell.length_b   1.000
_cell.length_c   1.000
_cell.angle_alpha   90.00
_cell.angle_beta   90.00
_cell.angle_gamma   90.00
#
_symmetry.space_group_name_H-M   'P 1'
#
loop_
_entity.id
_entity.type
_entity.pdbx_description
1 polymer ?
#
loop_
_entity_poly.entity_id
_entity_poly.type
_entity_poly.pdbx_seq_one_letter_code
_entity_poly.pdbx_strand_id
1 'polypeptide(L)'
;MWSTGQTICHDATDTTINCTGTGQDGELQKGVVWPSLRFENNGNQTVTDNLTGLLWMKDAGTPTVGSCTGGTMAWQAALNYVVCLNAANYLGYSNWRLPNRKELFSLTGRATYNPSLQSGHPFTNVQSYYYWSSTTYADFTSNAYLVNLSSGSIVSFAKTNQNPYVWPVNSGPVGILVNLAVSKAGTGTGTVTSTSSEISCGSTCIFPYPTGASVTLTATADSGSTFTGWSVDCTGTSSTCTLTMSAAKSVTATFATPTPTPTPTPTPTPTPTPTPTPTPTPTPTPTPTPTPAPTPVVVTDDNGNPVTISVATTATIASISTTTTPDVNGLKLSTGNSGRLPIGTITFTLTNVQPNVDTQITFYMPQTINVNRVFKYGPTSTNTTPHWYDFNCNKSVSNKPCGEVNVVQGQKIVTLHLTDGALGDNDLIVNGTIVDPVAFVQDVTAVPTINEYGTIILMALSSLVLMRKLRH
;
A
#
# COMPACT_ATOMS: atom_id res chain seq x y z
N MET A 1 -10.50 11.16 -7.69
CA MET A 1 -11.44 12.09 -7.05
C MET A 1 -12.83 11.75 -7.57
N TRP A 2 -13.82 11.64 -6.69
CA TRP A 2 -15.21 11.32 -7.07
C TRP A 2 -15.87 12.55 -7.67
N SER A 3 -16.83 12.38 -8.59
CA SER A 3 -17.67 13.49 -9.04
C SER A 3 -18.39 14.11 -7.84
N THR A 4 -18.60 15.42 -7.87
CA THR A 4 -19.25 16.18 -6.80
C THR A 4 -20.77 16.02 -6.78
N GLY A 5 -21.34 15.43 -7.84
CA GLY A 5 -22.77 15.31 -8.07
C GLY A 5 -23.45 16.63 -8.46
N GLN A 6 -22.69 17.72 -8.65
CA GLN A 6 -23.22 18.99 -9.11
C GLN A 6 -23.58 18.90 -10.60
N THR A 7 -24.82 19.24 -10.94
CA THR A 7 -25.30 19.28 -12.34
C THR A 7 -25.82 20.67 -12.73
N ILE A 8 -25.88 21.59 -11.78
CA ILE A 8 -26.45 22.94 -11.92
C ILE A 8 -25.34 23.97 -11.76
N CYS A 9 -25.38 25.03 -12.57
CA CYS A 9 -24.47 26.17 -12.51
C CYS A 9 -25.23 27.43 -12.10
N HIS A 10 -24.54 28.35 -11.42
CA HIS A 10 -25.15 29.58 -10.88
C HIS A 10 -24.40 30.82 -11.35
N ASP A 11 -25.11 31.94 -11.52
CA ASP A 11 -24.48 33.23 -11.73
C ASP A 11 -24.06 33.90 -10.39
N ALA A 12 -23.50 35.10 -10.47
CA ALA A 12 -23.05 35.85 -9.29
C ALA A 12 -24.18 36.28 -8.34
N THR A 13 -25.44 36.10 -8.75
CA THR A 13 -26.64 36.41 -7.95
C THR A 13 -27.32 35.16 -7.40
N ASP A 14 -26.67 33.99 -7.49
CA ASP A 14 -27.19 32.67 -7.08
C ASP A 14 -28.34 32.14 -7.95
N THR A 15 -28.59 32.77 -9.10
CA THR A 15 -29.62 32.30 -10.04
C THR A 15 -29.07 31.14 -10.87
N THR A 16 -29.86 30.08 -11.04
CA THR A 16 -29.50 28.94 -11.90
C THR A 16 -29.38 29.37 -13.37
N ILE A 17 -28.26 29.01 -14.00
CA ILE A 17 -27.95 29.30 -15.40
C ILE A 17 -27.58 28.04 -16.19
N ASN A 18 -27.54 28.16 -17.52
CA ASN A 18 -26.97 27.12 -18.37
C ASN A 18 -25.48 26.97 -18.09
N CYS A 19 -25.04 25.73 -17.87
CA CYS A 19 -23.65 25.40 -17.53
C CYS A 19 -22.65 25.59 -18.68
N THR A 20 -23.09 25.68 -19.94
CA THR A 20 -22.20 25.70 -21.10
C THR A 20 -21.26 26.91 -21.08
N GLY A 21 -19.96 26.68 -21.10
CA GLY A 21 -18.91 27.70 -21.11
C GLY A 21 -18.67 28.41 -19.78
N THR A 22 -19.24 27.91 -18.67
CA THR A 22 -19.12 28.54 -17.36
C THR A 22 -17.85 28.14 -16.60
N GLY A 23 -17.24 27.00 -16.95
CA GLY A 23 -16.14 26.38 -16.21
C GLY A 23 -16.54 25.89 -14.82
N GLN A 24 -17.83 25.92 -14.49
CA GLN A 24 -18.34 25.51 -13.19
C GLN A 24 -18.43 23.99 -13.09
N ASP A 25 -18.52 23.50 -11.86
CA ASP A 25 -18.53 22.08 -11.56
C ASP A 25 -19.72 21.34 -12.17
N GLY A 26 -20.87 22.01 -12.32
CA GLY A 26 -22.04 21.50 -13.04
C GLY A 26 -21.81 21.25 -14.54
N GLU A 27 -20.89 22.01 -15.15
CA GLU A 27 -20.44 21.80 -16.54
C GLU A 27 -19.38 20.70 -16.61
N LEU A 28 -18.36 20.80 -15.75
CA LEU A 28 -17.17 19.99 -15.83
C LEU A 28 -17.40 18.55 -15.38
N GLN A 29 -18.26 18.35 -14.37
CA GLN A 29 -18.61 17.05 -13.77
C GLN A 29 -17.40 16.13 -13.55
N LYS A 30 -16.25 16.73 -13.18
CA LYS A 30 -14.97 16.03 -13.14
C LYS A 30 -14.94 15.04 -11.98
N GLY A 31 -14.45 13.83 -12.27
CA GLY A 31 -14.26 12.77 -11.29
C GLY A 31 -14.92 11.46 -11.72
N VAL A 32 -14.85 10.45 -10.85
CA VAL A 32 -15.55 9.18 -11.09
C VAL A 32 -17.06 9.44 -11.05
N VAL A 33 -17.74 9.18 -12.17
CA VAL A 33 -19.19 9.29 -12.28
C VAL A 33 -19.85 8.32 -11.30
N TRP A 34 -20.85 8.80 -10.57
CA TRP A 34 -21.58 7.94 -9.63
C TRP A 34 -22.40 6.89 -10.40
N PRO A 35 -22.40 5.62 -9.96
CA PRO A 35 -23.26 4.62 -10.58
C PRO A 35 -24.75 4.96 -10.39
N SER A 36 -25.57 4.60 -11.36
CA SER A 36 -27.02 4.64 -11.22
C SER A 36 -27.44 3.64 -10.15
N LEU A 37 -27.96 4.15 -9.03
CA LEU A 37 -28.05 3.48 -7.72
C LEU A 37 -26.69 3.35 -6.99
N ARG A 38 -26.20 4.49 -6.49
CA ARG A 38 -25.01 4.53 -5.63
C ARG A 38 -25.18 3.78 -4.31
N PHE A 39 -26.28 4.02 -3.61
CA PHE A 39 -26.53 3.44 -2.29
C PHE A 39 -27.66 2.42 -2.37
N GLU A 40 -27.32 1.15 -2.15
CA GLU A 40 -28.26 0.04 -2.17
C GLU A 40 -28.66 -0.34 -0.75
N ASN A 41 -29.97 -0.30 -0.45
CA ASN A 41 -30.51 -0.75 0.83
C ASN A 41 -30.64 -2.28 0.83
N ASN A 42 -29.88 -2.96 1.68
CA ASN A 42 -29.84 -4.41 1.73
C ASN A 42 -31.03 -5.04 2.49
N GLY A 43 -31.94 -4.24 3.04
CA GLY A 43 -33.11 -4.72 3.78
C GLY A 43 -32.82 -5.27 5.19
N ASN A 44 -31.56 -5.27 5.61
CA ASN A 44 -31.08 -5.78 6.91
C ASN A 44 -30.43 -4.68 7.78
N GLN A 45 -30.90 -3.44 7.64
CA GLN A 45 -30.33 -2.25 8.31
C GLN A 45 -28.88 -1.91 7.91
N THR A 46 -28.42 -2.42 6.76
CA THR A 46 -27.15 -2.02 6.13
C THR A 46 -27.39 -1.44 4.74
N VAL A 47 -26.43 -0.66 4.26
CA VAL A 47 -26.44 -0.01 2.95
C VAL A 47 -25.12 -0.27 2.26
N THR A 48 -25.15 -0.80 1.04
CA THR A 48 -23.97 -0.97 0.20
C THR A 48 -23.74 0.30 -0.62
N ASP A 49 -22.52 0.85 -0.57
CA ASP A 49 -22.08 1.93 -1.46
C ASP A 49 -21.41 1.32 -2.69
N ASN A 50 -22.15 1.24 -3.80
CA ASN A 50 -21.69 0.66 -5.07
C ASN A 50 -20.55 1.45 -5.73
N LEU A 51 -20.27 2.68 -5.27
CA LEU A 51 -19.10 3.43 -5.73
C LEU A 51 -17.81 2.95 -5.05
N THR A 52 -17.88 2.56 -3.77
CA THR A 52 -16.70 2.24 -2.94
C THR A 52 -16.60 0.76 -2.56
N GLY A 53 -17.66 -0.01 -2.77
CA GLY A 53 -17.78 -1.40 -2.30
C GLY A 53 -17.96 -1.52 -0.78
N LEU A 54 -18.11 -0.41 -0.06
CA LEU A 54 -18.22 -0.39 1.40
C LEU A 54 -19.65 -0.66 1.85
N LEU A 55 -19.77 -1.32 3.01
CA LEU A 55 -21.03 -1.54 3.70
C LEU A 55 -21.13 -0.56 4.87
N TRP A 56 -22.21 0.17 4.91
CA TRP A 56 -22.48 1.17 5.94
C TRP A 56 -23.65 0.72 6.80
N MET A 57 -23.60 1.09 8.09
CA MET A 57 -24.81 1.06 8.91
C MET A 57 -25.86 1.98 8.29
N LYS A 58 -27.11 1.51 8.18
CA LYS A 58 -28.21 2.35 7.67
C LYS A 58 -28.52 3.51 8.61
N ASP A 59 -28.45 3.24 9.92
CA ASP A 59 -28.60 4.25 10.96
C ASP A 59 -27.28 4.98 11.21
N ALA A 60 -27.23 6.26 10.82
CA ALA A 60 -26.10 7.16 10.98
C ALA A 60 -26.05 7.84 12.35
N GLY A 61 -27.09 7.75 13.18
CA GLY A 61 -27.25 8.50 14.42
C GLY A 61 -26.45 7.95 15.61
N THR A 62 -25.52 7.01 15.38
CA THR A 62 -24.78 6.30 16.43
C THR A 62 -25.73 5.63 17.43
N PRO A 63 -26.55 4.65 17.00
CA PRO A 63 -27.60 4.07 17.84
C PRO A 63 -27.04 3.35 19.07
N THR A 64 -27.82 3.27 20.15
CA THR A 64 -27.46 2.38 21.27
C THR A 64 -27.82 0.95 20.91
N VAL A 65 -26.87 0.02 21.05
CA VAL A 65 -27.01 -1.39 20.66
C VAL A 65 -26.61 -2.28 21.83
N GLY A 66 -27.58 -2.91 22.50
CA GLY A 66 -27.30 -3.73 23.67
C GLY A 66 -26.55 -2.93 24.74
N SER A 67 -25.34 -3.38 25.12
CA SER A 67 -24.45 -2.66 26.04
C SER A 67 -23.60 -1.57 25.39
N CYS A 68 -23.66 -1.43 24.07
CA CYS A 68 -22.90 -0.43 23.32
C CYS A 68 -23.65 0.90 23.36
N THR A 69 -23.28 1.77 24.29
CA THR A 69 -23.85 3.11 24.44
C THR A 69 -23.55 3.97 23.21
N GLY A 70 -24.62 4.40 22.54
CA GLY A 70 -24.55 5.27 21.36
C GLY A 70 -24.46 6.76 21.71
N GLY A 71 -24.77 7.61 20.73
CA GLY A 71 -24.72 9.07 20.84
C GLY A 71 -23.38 9.69 20.47
N THR A 72 -23.20 10.96 20.81
CA THR A 72 -21.96 11.69 20.53
C THR A 72 -20.86 11.30 21.52
N MET A 73 -19.62 11.20 21.05
CA MET A 73 -18.53 10.74 21.92
C MET A 73 -17.15 11.23 21.51
N ALA A 74 -16.19 11.11 22.44
CA ALA A 74 -14.77 11.35 22.17
C ALA A 74 -14.19 10.31 21.21
N TRP A 75 -13.08 10.63 20.54
CA TRP A 75 -12.50 9.78 19.50
C TRP A 75 -12.11 8.38 20.01
N GLN A 76 -11.54 8.28 21.22
CA GLN A 76 -11.23 6.98 21.82
C GLN A 76 -12.50 6.18 22.16
N ALA A 77 -13.56 6.87 22.62
CA ALA A 77 -14.84 6.24 22.88
C ALA A 77 -15.49 5.76 21.56
N ALA A 78 -15.29 6.45 20.45
CA ALA A 78 -15.71 6.00 19.12
C ALA A 78 -15.06 4.68 18.71
N LEU A 79 -13.76 4.52 18.94
CA LEU A 79 -13.07 3.25 18.71
C LEU A 79 -13.61 2.14 19.62
N ASN A 80 -13.83 2.44 20.91
CA ASN A 80 -14.38 1.48 21.86
C ASN A 80 -15.81 1.08 21.53
N TYR A 81 -16.63 2.02 21.05
CA TYR A 81 -18.00 1.77 20.60
C TYR A 81 -18.02 0.78 19.44
N VAL A 82 -17.12 0.94 18.46
CA VAL A 82 -16.99 -0.01 17.35
C VAL A 82 -16.50 -1.39 17.81
N VAL A 83 -15.56 -1.47 18.75
CA VAL A 83 -15.16 -2.74 19.39
C VAL A 83 -16.35 -3.41 20.06
N CYS A 84 -17.19 -2.65 20.74
CA CYS A 84 -18.41 -3.16 21.35
C CYS A 84 -19.39 -3.70 20.31
N LEU A 85 -19.64 -2.98 19.21
CA LEU A 85 -20.50 -3.45 18.12
C LEU A 85 -20.02 -4.78 17.53
N ASN A 86 -18.70 -4.94 17.40
CA ASN A 86 -18.09 -6.18 16.91
C ASN A 86 -18.28 -7.33 17.90
N ALA A 87 -18.08 -7.09 19.20
CA ALA A 87 -18.33 -8.08 20.23
C ALA A 87 -19.82 -8.49 20.30
N ALA A 88 -20.73 -7.56 20.00
CA ALA A 88 -22.16 -7.82 19.93
C ALA A 88 -22.62 -8.47 18.60
N ASN A 89 -21.71 -8.72 17.66
CA ASN A 89 -22.00 -9.19 16.30
C ASN A 89 -23.12 -8.36 15.63
N TYR A 90 -23.06 -7.04 15.79
CA TYR A 90 -24.14 -6.16 15.40
C TYR A 90 -24.45 -6.26 13.89
N LEU A 91 -25.74 -6.45 13.57
CA LEU A 91 -26.25 -6.71 12.21
C LEU A 91 -25.60 -7.93 11.52
N GLY A 92 -25.07 -8.87 12.29
CA GLY A 92 -24.41 -10.08 11.77
C GLY A 92 -22.96 -9.87 11.34
N TYR A 93 -22.34 -8.75 11.72
CA TYR A 93 -20.95 -8.45 11.40
C TYR A 93 -20.11 -8.21 12.66
N SER A 94 -18.87 -8.68 12.63
CA SER A 94 -17.87 -8.54 13.71
C SER A 94 -16.64 -7.73 13.29
N ASN A 95 -16.70 -7.06 12.14
CA ASN A 95 -15.60 -6.34 11.52
C ASN A 95 -15.96 -4.88 11.15
N TRP A 96 -16.89 -4.29 11.90
CA TRP A 96 -17.11 -2.84 11.88
C TRP A 96 -15.82 -2.11 12.26
N ARG A 97 -15.59 -0.97 11.61
CA ARG A 97 -14.48 -0.06 11.89
C ARG A 97 -14.94 1.38 11.73
N LEU A 98 -14.21 2.29 12.36
CA LEU A 98 -14.36 3.70 12.08
C LEU A 98 -13.80 3.99 10.66
N PRO A 99 -14.57 4.65 9.77
CA PRO A 99 -14.10 4.94 8.42
C PRO A 99 -12.90 5.88 8.45
N ASN A 100 -11.99 5.75 7.50
CA ASN A 100 -10.94 6.75 7.30
C ASN A 100 -11.53 8.03 6.67
N ARG A 101 -10.76 9.13 6.68
CA ARG A 101 -11.25 10.43 6.20
C ARG A 101 -11.76 10.41 4.75
N LYS A 102 -11.16 9.59 3.89
CA LYS A 102 -11.53 9.52 2.46
C LYS A 102 -12.83 8.74 2.27
N GLU A 103 -13.00 7.65 3.01
CA GLU A 103 -14.21 6.81 2.97
C GLU A 103 -15.42 7.60 3.48
N LEU A 104 -15.30 8.23 4.64
CA LEU A 104 -16.38 9.05 5.20
C LEU A 104 -16.70 10.25 4.30
N PHE A 105 -15.68 10.91 3.76
CA PHE A 105 -15.87 12.03 2.85
C PHE A 105 -16.51 11.61 1.53
N SER A 106 -16.29 10.37 1.08
CA SER A 106 -16.88 9.87 -0.16
C SER A 106 -18.41 9.88 -0.12
N LEU A 107 -19.04 9.76 1.06
CA LEU A 107 -20.50 9.82 1.20
C LEU A 107 -21.06 11.18 0.79
N THR A 108 -20.27 12.25 0.91
CA THR A 108 -20.75 13.62 0.72
C THR A 108 -21.05 13.95 -0.74
N GLY A 109 -22.08 14.78 -0.95
CA GLY A 109 -22.45 15.33 -2.25
C GLY A 109 -22.54 16.85 -2.18
N ARG A 110 -22.03 17.55 -3.20
CA ARG A 110 -22.02 19.03 -3.22
C ARG A 110 -23.35 19.65 -3.67
N ALA A 111 -24.22 18.85 -4.25
CA ALA A 111 -25.55 19.28 -4.70
C ALA A 111 -26.58 19.45 -3.56
N THR A 112 -26.22 19.11 -2.32
CA THR A 112 -27.13 19.04 -1.17
C THR A 112 -26.49 19.64 0.08
N TYR A 113 -27.30 20.23 0.95
CA TYR A 113 -26.90 20.85 2.21
C TYR A 113 -27.83 20.39 3.33
N ASN A 114 -27.30 20.16 4.53
CA ASN A 114 -28.06 19.72 5.71
C ASN A 114 -29.05 18.54 5.49
N PRO A 115 -28.56 17.32 5.19
CA PRO A 115 -27.17 16.92 5.10
C PRO A 115 -26.60 17.05 3.68
N SER A 116 -25.29 17.22 3.60
CA SER A 116 -24.48 17.09 2.38
C SER A 116 -24.31 15.61 2.04
N LEU A 117 -25.40 14.98 1.61
CA LEU A 117 -25.48 13.62 1.09
C LEU A 117 -26.41 13.60 -0.12
N GLN A 118 -26.11 12.76 -1.10
CA GLN A 118 -26.92 12.63 -2.31
C GLN A 118 -28.42 12.44 -1.99
N SER A 119 -29.27 13.23 -2.64
CA SER A 119 -30.72 13.09 -2.51
C SER A 119 -31.19 11.67 -2.87
N GLY A 120 -32.14 11.15 -2.10
CA GLY A 120 -32.67 9.78 -2.29
C GLY A 120 -31.82 8.68 -1.65
N HIS A 121 -30.80 9.01 -0.85
CA HIS A 121 -30.04 8.01 -0.11
C HIS A 121 -30.93 7.20 0.87
N PRO A 122 -30.63 5.92 1.12
CA PRO A 122 -31.41 5.07 2.02
C PRO A 122 -31.06 5.21 3.51
N PHE A 123 -30.04 6.01 3.85
CA PHE A 123 -29.60 6.21 5.24
C PHE A 123 -30.66 6.90 6.10
N THR A 124 -30.72 6.52 7.38
CA THR A 124 -31.64 7.04 8.39
C THR A 124 -30.87 7.72 9.52
N ASN A 125 -31.53 8.64 10.23
CA ASN A 125 -30.94 9.39 11.36
C ASN A 125 -29.62 10.08 11.03
N VAL A 126 -29.45 10.50 9.78
CA VAL A 126 -28.28 11.29 9.37
C VAL A 126 -28.32 12.63 10.07
N GLN A 127 -27.33 12.85 10.93
CA GLN A 127 -27.12 14.11 11.60
C GLN A 127 -26.38 15.08 10.68
N SER A 128 -26.89 16.30 10.54
CA SER A 128 -26.19 17.40 9.88
C SER A 128 -25.14 17.99 10.83
N TYR A 129 -24.12 17.20 11.17
CA TYR A 129 -23.08 17.54 12.14
C TYR A 129 -21.75 16.82 11.82
N TYR A 130 -20.78 16.91 12.72
CA TYR A 130 -19.47 16.30 12.57
C TYR A 130 -19.48 14.80 12.87
N TYR A 131 -18.78 14.02 12.04
CA TYR A 131 -18.54 12.59 12.23
C TYR A 131 -17.05 12.29 12.32
N TRP A 132 -16.67 11.45 13.27
CA TRP A 132 -15.29 11.03 13.44
C TRP A 132 -14.81 10.15 12.28
N SER A 133 -13.57 10.37 11.85
CA SER A 133 -12.81 9.39 11.06
C SER A 133 -11.71 8.73 11.91
N SER A 134 -11.21 7.58 11.47
CA SER A 134 -10.04 6.91 12.07
C SER A 134 -8.71 7.61 11.77
N THR A 135 -8.73 8.67 10.95
CA THR A 135 -7.50 9.32 10.48
C THR A 135 -7.03 10.40 11.44
N THR A 136 -5.86 10.20 12.05
CA THR A 136 -5.19 11.22 12.88
C THR A 136 -4.77 12.41 12.02
N TYR A 137 -4.84 13.62 12.58
CA TYR A 137 -4.33 14.82 11.91
C TYR A 137 -2.81 14.87 12.03
N ALA A 138 -2.11 14.95 10.89
CA ALA A 138 -0.66 14.83 10.85
C ALA A 138 0.05 15.95 11.61
N ASP A 139 -0.43 17.20 11.47
CA ASP A 139 0.22 18.36 12.07
C ASP A 139 0.01 18.42 13.59
N PHE A 140 -1.11 17.88 14.08
CA PHE A 140 -1.43 17.82 15.50
C PHE A 140 -2.03 16.45 15.83
N THR A 141 -1.20 15.52 16.30
CA THR A 141 -1.59 14.12 16.54
C THR A 141 -2.58 13.95 17.70
N SER A 142 -2.75 14.97 18.53
CA SER A 142 -3.83 15.12 19.51
C SER A 142 -5.21 15.27 18.86
N ASN A 143 -5.26 15.54 17.56
CA ASN A 143 -6.48 15.75 16.79
C ASN A 143 -6.72 14.59 15.82
N ALA A 144 -7.96 14.45 15.38
CA ALA A 144 -8.35 13.56 14.30
C ALA A 144 -9.21 14.31 13.28
N TYR A 145 -9.22 13.82 12.04
CA TYR A 145 -10.07 14.37 10.99
C TYR A 145 -11.53 13.96 11.19
N LEU A 146 -12.43 14.87 10.84
CA LEU A 146 -13.87 14.69 10.84
C LEU A 146 -14.43 15.14 9.50
N VAL A 147 -15.60 14.62 9.16
CA VAL A 147 -16.42 15.11 8.05
C VAL A 147 -17.63 15.83 8.62
N ASN A 148 -17.83 17.07 8.21
CA ASN A 148 -19.02 17.84 8.52
C ASN A 148 -20.11 17.54 7.50
N LEU A 149 -21.15 16.81 7.90
CA LEU A 149 -22.28 16.52 7.01
C LEU A 149 -23.24 17.69 6.85
N SER A 150 -23.08 18.82 7.55
CA SER A 150 -23.86 20.03 7.20
C SER A 150 -23.44 20.55 5.82
N SER A 151 -22.13 20.66 5.58
CA SER A 151 -21.55 21.34 4.41
C SER A 151 -20.65 20.48 3.52
N GLY A 152 -20.40 19.23 3.88
CA GLY A 152 -19.50 18.33 3.14
C GLY A 152 -18.05 18.78 3.21
N SER A 153 -17.58 19.26 4.36
CA SER A 153 -16.19 19.69 4.56
C SER A 153 -15.42 18.72 5.46
N ILE A 154 -14.09 18.65 5.25
CA ILE A 154 -13.18 17.93 6.15
C ILE A 154 -12.56 18.95 7.10
N VAL A 155 -12.63 18.67 8.40
CA VAL A 155 -12.02 19.49 9.47
C VAL A 155 -11.23 18.60 10.42
N SER A 156 -10.50 19.18 11.37
CA SER A 156 -9.85 18.42 12.44
C SER A 156 -10.17 19.02 13.80
N PHE A 157 -10.43 18.18 14.80
CA PHE A 157 -10.65 18.58 16.20
C PHE A 157 -9.86 17.70 17.15
N ALA A 158 -9.66 18.19 18.38
CA ALA A 158 -9.05 17.45 19.47
C ALA A 158 -9.81 16.14 19.72
N LYS A 159 -9.08 15.04 19.89
CA LYS A 159 -9.63 13.69 20.15
C LYS A 159 -10.48 13.62 21.43
N THR A 160 -10.35 14.61 22.31
CA THR A 160 -11.14 14.78 23.54
C THR A 160 -12.53 15.38 23.31
N ASN A 161 -12.82 15.92 22.11
CA ASN A 161 -14.12 16.50 21.79
C ASN A 161 -15.23 15.41 21.81
N GLN A 162 -16.25 15.60 22.64
CA GLN A 162 -17.31 14.61 22.88
C GLN A 162 -18.55 14.78 22.00
N ASN A 163 -18.57 15.80 21.14
CA ASN A 163 -19.75 16.16 20.36
C ASN A 163 -19.90 15.43 19.00
N PRO A 164 -18.85 14.86 18.37
CA PRO A 164 -19.05 14.22 17.07
C PRO A 164 -19.74 12.86 17.15
N TYR A 165 -20.45 12.52 16.07
CA TYR A 165 -21.09 11.24 15.86
C TYR A 165 -20.10 10.21 15.29
N VAL A 166 -20.51 8.94 15.35
CA VAL A 166 -19.79 7.79 14.83
C VAL A 166 -20.66 7.06 13.83
N TRP A 167 -20.15 6.92 12.61
CA TRP A 167 -20.81 6.15 11.55
C TRP A 167 -19.90 5.00 11.12
N PRO A 168 -20.06 3.82 11.72
CA PRO A 168 -19.22 2.67 11.41
C PRO A 168 -19.40 2.22 9.96
N VAL A 169 -18.28 1.80 9.38
CA VAL A 169 -18.20 1.21 8.06
C VAL A 169 -17.64 -0.21 8.19
N ASN A 170 -18.00 -1.05 7.24
CA ASN A 170 -17.46 -2.37 7.03
C ASN A 170 -17.02 -2.49 5.55
N SER A 171 -16.10 -3.38 5.26
CA SER A 171 -15.54 -3.61 3.92
C SER A 171 -16.52 -4.29 2.93
N GLY A 172 -17.84 -4.07 3.05
CA GLY A 172 -18.85 -4.79 2.27
C GLY A 172 -19.31 -6.08 2.96
N PRO A 173 -20.51 -6.63 2.67
CA PRO A 173 -20.58 -8.08 2.59
C PRO A 173 -19.53 -8.46 1.55
N VAL A 174 -18.52 -9.20 1.96
CA VAL A 174 -17.55 -9.73 1.02
C VAL A 174 -18.33 -10.70 0.14
N GLY A 175 -18.94 -10.19 -0.94
CA GLY A 175 -19.32 -11.03 -2.07
C GLY A 175 -18.08 -11.84 -2.40
N ILE A 176 -18.26 -13.15 -2.59
CA ILE A 176 -17.18 -14.09 -2.85
C ILE A 176 -16.15 -13.40 -3.75
N LEU A 177 -14.95 -13.19 -3.23
CA LEU A 177 -13.89 -12.58 -4.00
C LEU A 177 -13.49 -13.59 -5.06
N VAL A 178 -13.55 -13.16 -6.31
CA VAL A 178 -13.19 -13.97 -7.46
C VAL A 178 -12.00 -13.32 -8.14
N ASN A 179 -10.96 -14.11 -8.38
CA ASN A 179 -9.72 -13.59 -8.96
C ASN A 179 -9.95 -13.25 -10.43
N LEU A 180 -9.53 -12.05 -10.83
CA LEU A 180 -9.24 -11.73 -12.21
C LEU A 180 -7.73 -11.86 -12.42
N ALA A 181 -7.32 -12.82 -13.24
CA ALA A 181 -5.94 -12.99 -13.66
C ALA A 181 -5.75 -12.38 -15.06
N VAL A 182 -4.69 -11.61 -15.24
CA VAL A 182 -4.30 -11.03 -16.52
C VAL A 182 -2.93 -11.58 -16.89
N SER A 183 -2.80 -12.05 -18.12
CA SER A 183 -1.54 -12.48 -18.72
C SER A 183 -1.24 -11.66 -19.97
N LYS A 184 0.04 -11.58 -20.31
CA LYS A 184 0.51 -10.96 -21.55
C LYS A 184 1.16 -12.02 -22.43
N ALA A 185 0.96 -11.90 -23.74
CA ALA A 185 1.51 -12.82 -24.74
C ALA A 185 2.02 -12.08 -25.99
N GLY A 186 2.69 -12.81 -26.88
CA GLY A 186 3.18 -12.32 -28.17
C GLY A 186 4.64 -11.86 -28.13
N THR A 187 5.12 -11.29 -29.25
CA THR A 187 6.52 -10.88 -29.42
C THR A 187 6.80 -9.45 -28.95
N GLY A 188 5.76 -8.64 -28.79
CA GLY A 188 5.85 -7.25 -28.31
C GLY A 188 5.67 -7.15 -26.80
N THR A 189 5.86 -5.93 -26.28
CA THR A 189 5.66 -5.59 -24.87
C THR A 189 4.58 -4.53 -24.71
N GLY A 190 4.06 -4.45 -23.49
CA GLY A 190 3.02 -3.50 -23.11
C GLY A 190 2.57 -3.69 -21.68
N THR A 191 1.64 -2.84 -21.28
CA THR A 191 1.01 -2.83 -19.96
C THR A 191 -0.49 -3.05 -20.08
N VAL A 192 -1.08 -3.69 -19.08
CA VAL A 192 -2.54 -3.81 -18.95
C VAL A 192 -2.95 -3.24 -17.61
N THR A 193 -3.84 -2.25 -17.59
CA THR A 193 -4.32 -1.61 -16.36
C THR A 193 -5.82 -1.75 -16.21
N SER A 194 -6.33 -1.92 -14.98
CA SER A 194 -7.76 -1.77 -14.69
C SER A 194 -8.13 -0.29 -14.49
N THR A 195 -9.41 0.05 -14.68
CA THR A 195 -9.96 1.39 -14.40
C THR A 195 -9.69 1.88 -12.98
N SER A 196 -9.66 0.97 -12.02
CA SER A 196 -9.42 1.23 -10.60
C SER A 196 -7.96 1.02 -10.17
N SER A 197 -7.08 0.69 -11.14
CA SER A 197 -5.61 0.62 -11.01
C SER A 197 -5.06 -0.47 -10.10
N GLU A 198 -5.87 -1.43 -9.64
CA GLU A 198 -5.39 -2.56 -8.83
C GLU A 198 -4.75 -3.67 -9.68
N ILE A 199 -5.20 -3.81 -10.93
CA ILE A 199 -4.45 -4.55 -11.95
C ILE A 199 -3.58 -3.55 -12.69
N SER A 200 -2.28 -3.81 -12.67
CA SER A 200 -1.27 -3.16 -13.51
C SER A 200 -0.28 -4.24 -13.90
N CYS A 201 -0.63 -4.96 -14.96
CA CYS A 201 0.02 -6.20 -15.34
C CYS A 201 1.39 -5.90 -15.99
N GLY A 202 2.31 -5.70 -15.07
CA GLY A 202 3.72 -5.31 -15.13
C GLY A 202 4.32 -5.49 -13.73
N SER A 203 3.53 -5.28 -12.67
CA SER A 203 3.81 -5.67 -11.28
C SER A 203 2.69 -6.52 -10.65
N THR A 204 1.42 -6.18 -10.87
CA THR A 204 0.25 -6.88 -10.29
C THR A 204 -0.68 -7.36 -11.39
N CYS A 205 -0.67 -8.67 -11.63
CA CYS A 205 -1.44 -9.32 -12.70
C CYS A 205 -2.63 -10.13 -12.20
N ILE A 206 -2.79 -10.30 -10.88
CA ILE A 206 -3.91 -11.02 -10.28
C ILE A 206 -4.47 -10.14 -9.19
N PHE A 207 -5.78 -9.88 -9.25
CA PHE A 207 -6.47 -9.14 -8.20
C PHE A 207 -7.85 -9.75 -7.91
N PRO A 208 -8.21 -9.93 -6.62
CA PRO A 208 -9.54 -10.37 -6.23
C PRO A 208 -10.55 -9.23 -6.38
N TYR A 209 -11.58 -9.45 -7.18
CA TYR A 209 -12.72 -8.53 -7.30
C TYR A 209 -13.97 -9.13 -6.64
N PRO A 210 -14.87 -8.31 -6.08
CA PRO A 210 -16.17 -8.78 -5.61
C PRO A 210 -16.99 -9.40 -6.75
N THR A 211 -17.73 -10.47 -6.45
CA THR A 211 -18.70 -11.02 -7.41
C THR A 211 -19.71 -9.94 -7.82
N GLY A 212 -19.97 -9.78 -9.12
CA GLY A 212 -20.82 -8.75 -9.72
C GLY A 212 -20.08 -7.48 -10.16
N ALA A 213 -18.81 -7.27 -9.77
CA ALA A 213 -18.04 -6.10 -10.15
C ALA A 213 -17.86 -6.00 -11.68
N SER A 214 -17.99 -4.78 -12.22
CA SER A 214 -17.65 -4.48 -13.61
C SER A 214 -16.23 -3.93 -13.68
N VAL A 215 -15.32 -4.64 -14.35
CA VAL A 215 -13.91 -4.30 -14.46
C VAL A 215 -13.58 -3.99 -15.92
N THR A 216 -13.03 -2.80 -16.19
CA THR A 216 -12.53 -2.46 -17.51
C THR A 216 -11.00 -2.47 -17.51
N LEU A 217 -10.43 -3.31 -18.36
CA LEU A 217 -9.00 -3.41 -18.64
C LEU A 217 -8.64 -2.55 -19.86
N THR A 218 -7.46 -1.92 -19.81
CA THR A 218 -6.88 -1.14 -20.91
C THR A 218 -5.49 -1.66 -21.23
N ALA A 219 -5.24 -2.05 -22.47
CA ALA A 219 -3.94 -2.44 -22.97
C ALA A 219 -3.24 -1.25 -23.64
N THR A 220 -2.02 -0.97 -23.18
CA THR A 220 -1.15 0.07 -23.74
C THR A 220 0.14 -0.58 -24.22
N ALA A 221 0.40 -0.55 -25.53
CA ALA A 221 1.63 -1.10 -26.10
C ALA A 221 2.82 -0.18 -25.81
N ASP A 222 3.98 -0.76 -25.53
CA ASP A 222 5.22 0.01 -25.37
C ASP A 222 5.76 0.48 -26.73
N SER A 223 6.73 1.41 -26.71
CA SER A 223 7.38 1.87 -27.93
C SER A 223 7.99 0.70 -28.71
N GLY A 224 7.69 0.61 -30.01
CA GLY A 224 8.13 -0.49 -30.87
C GLY A 224 7.23 -1.74 -30.85
N SER A 225 6.11 -1.71 -30.12
CA SER A 225 5.13 -2.80 -30.09
C SER A 225 3.73 -2.32 -30.49
N THR A 226 2.87 -3.25 -30.90
CA THR A 226 1.45 -3.01 -31.18
C THR A 226 0.58 -3.97 -30.38
N PHE A 227 -0.55 -3.48 -29.87
CA PHE A 227 -1.56 -4.35 -29.26
C PHE A 227 -2.35 -5.05 -30.37
N THR A 228 -2.48 -6.36 -30.28
CA THR A 228 -3.09 -7.21 -31.33
C THR A 228 -4.45 -7.78 -30.94
N GLY A 229 -4.75 -7.90 -29.64
CA GLY A 229 -6.08 -8.28 -29.16
C GLY A 229 -6.11 -8.97 -27.80
N TRP A 230 -7.33 -9.16 -27.31
CA TRP A 230 -7.69 -9.88 -26.09
C TRP A 230 -8.10 -11.33 -26.40
N SER A 231 -7.83 -12.25 -25.46
CA SER A 231 -8.34 -13.63 -25.48
C SER A 231 -8.70 -14.15 -24.08
N VAL A 232 -9.30 -15.36 -24.05
CA VAL A 232 -9.86 -16.04 -22.86
C VAL A 232 -11.21 -15.45 -22.44
N ASP A 233 -11.36 -14.90 -21.24
CA ASP A 233 -12.64 -14.34 -20.76
C ASP A 233 -12.99 -12.99 -21.40
N CYS A 234 -12.03 -12.39 -22.12
CA CYS A 234 -12.24 -11.20 -22.91
C CYS A 234 -11.75 -11.39 -24.34
N THR A 235 -12.49 -10.88 -25.32
CA THR A 235 -12.17 -11.06 -26.74
C THR A 235 -12.33 -9.75 -27.50
N GLY A 236 -11.50 -9.54 -28.51
CA GLY A 236 -11.60 -8.39 -29.43
C GLY A 236 -10.28 -7.64 -29.56
N THR A 237 -10.24 -6.69 -30.50
CA THR A 237 -9.03 -5.92 -30.84
C THR A 237 -9.05 -4.49 -30.31
N SER A 238 -10.13 -4.08 -29.65
CA SER A 238 -10.19 -2.79 -28.94
C SER A 238 -9.11 -2.74 -27.86
N SER A 239 -8.47 -1.58 -27.67
CA SER A 239 -7.49 -1.38 -26.59
C SER A 239 -8.12 -1.52 -25.20
N THR A 240 -9.45 -1.52 -25.09
CA THR A 240 -10.19 -1.74 -23.85
C THR A 240 -11.03 -3.00 -23.90
N CYS A 241 -11.22 -3.59 -22.72
CA CYS A 241 -11.97 -4.82 -22.47
C CYS A 241 -12.79 -4.66 -21.19
N THR A 242 -14.10 -4.87 -21.21
CA THR A 242 -14.94 -4.77 -19.99
C THR A 242 -15.54 -6.13 -19.63
N LEU A 243 -15.45 -6.49 -18.35
CA LEU A 243 -15.83 -7.79 -17.81
C LEU A 243 -16.73 -7.62 -16.59
N THR A 244 -17.72 -8.50 -16.44
CA THR A 244 -18.48 -8.63 -15.20
C THR A 244 -17.98 -9.86 -14.44
N MET A 245 -17.59 -9.68 -13.18
CA MET A 245 -16.98 -10.70 -12.33
C MET A 245 -18.03 -11.62 -11.73
N SER A 246 -18.56 -12.58 -12.48
CA SER A 246 -19.50 -13.59 -11.95
C SER A 246 -18.83 -14.84 -11.36
N ALA A 247 -17.55 -15.05 -11.68
CA ALA A 247 -16.69 -16.14 -11.24
C ALA A 247 -15.22 -15.70 -11.39
N ALA A 248 -14.27 -16.56 -11.02
CA ALA A 248 -12.86 -16.30 -11.34
C ALA A 248 -12.68 -16.25 -12.87
N LYS A 249 -11.95 -15.25 -13.35
CA LYS A 249 -11.76 -14.97 -14.78
C LYS A 249 -10.29 -14.82 -15.10
N SER A 250 -9.94 -15.15 -16.34
CA SER A 250 -8.58 -15.02 -16.87
C SER A 250 -8.63 -14.32 -18.22
N VAL A 251 -7.72 -13.36 -18.45
CA VAL A 251 -7.68 -12.57 -19.67
C VAL A 251 -6.25 -12.50 -20.18
N THR A 252 -6.05 -12.70 -21.47
CA THR A 252 -4.72 -12.54 -22.08
C THR A 252 -4.72 -11.37 -23.07
N ALA A 253 -3.77 -10.44 -22.88
CA ALA A 253 -3.46 -9.35 -23.82
C ALA A 253 -2.28 -9.74 -24.70
N THR A 254 -2.42 -9.66 -26.03
CA THR A 254 -1.34 -10.01 -26.95
C THR A 254 -0.74 -8.78 -27.61
N PHE A 255 0.60 -8.67 -27.55
CA PHE A 255 1.38 -7.59 -28.17
C PHE A 255 2.34 -8.16 -29.22
N ALA A 256 2.60 -7.44 -30.31
CA ALA A 256 3.52 -7.86 -31.36
C ALA A 256 4.53 -6.76 -31.72
N THR A 257 5.76 -7.14 -31.99
CA THR A 257 6.74 -6.27 -32.67
C THR A 257 6.47 -6.25 -34.17
N PRO A 258 6.70 -5.12 -34.87
CA PRO A 258 6.66 -5.11 -36.32
C PRO A 258 7.72 -6.07 -36.87
N THR A 259 7.32 -6.98 -37.77
CA THR A 259 8.26 -7.82 -38.51
C THR A 259 9.19 -6.91 -39.32
N PRO A 260 10.52 -7.07 -39.26
CA PRO A 260 11.42 -6.27 -40.08
C PRO A 260 11.07 -6.48 -41.56
N THR A 261 10.75 -5.39 -42.26
CA THR A 261 10.60 -5.40 -43.71
C THR A 261 11.92 -5.90 -44.30
N PRO A 262 11.92 -6.93 -45.17
CA PRO A 262 13.16 -7.43 -45.74
C PRO A 262 13.88 -6.28 -46.46
N THR A 263 15.10 -5.98 -46.01
CA THR A 263 15.98 -5.02 -46.68
C THR A 263 16.17 -5.50 -48.12
N PRO A 264 15.90 -4.67 -49.15
CA PRO A 264 16.13 -5.07 -50.54
C PRO A 264 17.59 -5.50 -50.68
N THR A 265 17.79 -6.71 -51.18
CA THR A 265 19.12 -7.27 -51.45
C THR A 265 19.87 -6.31 -52.38
N PRO A 266 21.07 -5.81 -52.00
CA PRO A 266 21.82 -4.92 -52.87
C PRO A 266 22.19 -5.65 -54.17
N THR A 267 21.85 -5.04 -55.31
CA THR A 267 22.25 -5.47 -56.65
C THR A 267 23.78 -5.59 -56.72
N PRO A 268 24.34 -6.68 -57.28
CA PRO A 268 25.79 -6.88 -57.33
C PRO A 268 26.48 -5.73 -58.08
N THR A 269 27.44 -5.10 -57.40
CA THR A 269 28.34 -4.10 -57.98
C THR A 269 29.53 -4.85 -58.63
N PRO A 270 29.96 -4.52 -59.86
CA PRO A 270 31.04 -5.23 -60.54
C PRO A 270 32.37 -5.11 -59.76
N THR A 271 33.03 -6.26 -59.64
CA THR A 271 34.28 -6.50 -58.92
C THR A 271 35.48 -5.77 -59.54
N PRO A 272 36.21 -4.90 -58.83
CA PRO A 272 37.57 -4.55 -59.19
C PRO A 272 38.60 -5.55 -58.64
N THR A 273 39.62 -5.77 -59.46
CA THR A 273 40.80 -6.65 -59.38
C THR A 273 41.53 -6.68 -58.01
N PRO A 274 42.07 -7.83 -57.57
CA PRO A 274 42.64 -8.00 -56.24
C PRO A 274 43.98 -7.29 -56.03
N THR A 275 44.13 -6.69 -54.85
CA THR A 275 45.39 -6.19 -54.27
C THR A 275 45.83 -7.13 -53.15
N PRO A 276 47.12 -7.46 -53.00
CA PRO A 276 47.58 -8.51 -52.08
C PRO A 276 47.34 -8.19 -50.60
N THR A 277 46.93 -9.24 -49.89
CA THR A 277 46.57 -9.31 -48.48
C THR A 277 47.78 -9.18 -47.55
N PRO A 278 47.78 -8.26 -46.57
CA PRO A 278 48.69 -8.34 -45.42
C PRO A 278 48.15 -9.29 -44.34
N THR A 279 49.08 -10.02 -43.74
CA THR A 279 48.99 -11.06 -42.70
C THR A 279 48.08 -10.69 -41.51
N PRO A 280 47.27 -11.64 -40.98
CA PRO A 280 46.37 -11.38 -39.85
C PRO A 280 47.13 -11.19 -38.54
N THR A 281 46.90 -10.05 -37.89
CA THR A 281 47.19 -9.79 -36.48
C THR A 281 46.17 -10.56 -35.61
N PRO A 282 46.58 -11.19 -34.48
CA PRO A 282 45.67 -11.95 -33.63
C PRO A 282 44.48 -11.10 -33.17
N THR A 283 43.28 -11.59 -33.44
CA THR A 283 42.02 -11.01 -32.98
C THR A 283 41.96 -11.09 -31.45
N PRO A 284 41.76 -9.98 -30.72
CA PRO A 284 41.56 -10.04 -29.28
C PRO A 284 40.27 -10.82 -28.99
N THR A 285 40.36 -11.78 -28.08
CA THR A 285 39.24 -12.53 -27.53
C THR A 285 38.13 -11.55 -27.11
N PRO A 286 36.87 -11.74 -27.52
CA PRO A 286 35.79 -10.83 -27.14
C PRO A 286 35.72 -10.76 -25.61
N THR A 287 35.87 -9.55 -25.08
CA THR A 287 35.59 -9.24 -23.67
C THR A 287 34.14 -9.67 -23.39
N PRO A 288 33.88 -10.47 -22.34
CA PRO A 288 32.53 -10.92 -22.03
C PRO A 288 31.60 -9.71 -21.89
N THR A 289 30.48 -9.75 -22.60
CA THR A 289 29.41 -8.75 -22.49
C THR A 289 28.96 -8.68 -21.03
N PRO A 290 28.93 -7.49 -20.40
CA PRO A 290 28.54 -7.38 -18.99
C PRO A 290 27.12 -7.92 -18.80
N THR A 291 26.97 -8.85 -17.86
CA THR A 291 25.68 -9.41 -17.47
C THR A 291 24.74 -8.27 -17.04
N PRO A 292 23.49 -8.21 -17.53
CA PRO A 292 22.54 -7.18 -17.14
C PRO A 292 22.38 -7.11 -15.62
N ALA A 293 22.33 -5.90 -15.06
CA ALA A 293 22.08 -5.73 -13.64
C ALA A 293 20.67 -6.28 -13.28
N PRO A 294 20.53 -6.98 -12.14
CA PRO A 294 19.26 -7.53 -11.71
C PRO A 294 18.23 -6.41 -11.49
N THR A 295 17.01 -6.63 -11.96
CA THR A 295 15.93 -5.66 -11.82
C THR A 295 15.52 -5.55 -10.34
N PRO A 296 15.47 -4.34 -9.75
CA PRO A 296 15.00 -4.15 -8.38
C PRO A 296 13.54 -4.60 -8.23
N VAL A 297 13.22 -5.22 -7.09
CA VAL A 297 11.85 -5.58 -6.71
C VAL A 297 11.27 -4.43 -5.90
N VAL A 298 10.04 -4.01 -6.20
CA VAL A 298 9.33 -2.98 -5.43
C VAL A 298 8.15 -3.62 -4.72
N VAL A 299 8.14 -3.52 -3.39
CA VAL A 299 7.05 -3.97 -2.52
C VAL A 299 6.42 -2.77 -1.81
N THR A 300 5.27 -2.93 -1.18
CA THR A 300 4.60 -1.85 -0.44
C THR A 300 4.54 -2.15 1.06
N ASP A 301 4.75 -1.12 1.87
CA ASP A 301 4.57 -1.19 3.31
C ASP A 301 3.08 -1.20 3.73
N ASP A 302 2.81 -1.41 5.02
CA ASP A 302 1.46 -1.33 5.60
C ASP A 302 0.72 -0.02 5.26
N ASN A 303 1.45 1.08 5.06
CA ASN A 303 0.91 2.40 4.69
C ASN A 303 0.79 2.62 3.17
N GLY A 304 1.23 1.67 2.35
CA GLY A 304 1.22 1.72 0.88
C GLY A 304 2.40 2.46 0.26
N ASN A 305 3.44 2.77 1.03
CA ASN A 305 4.65 3.38 0.50
C ASN A 305 5.56 2.33 -0.14
N PRO A 306 6.25 2.66 -1.25
CA PRO A 306 7.14 1.72 -1.91
C PRO A 306 8.42 1.50 -1.10
N VAL A 307 8.78 0.23 -0.91
CA VAL A 307 10.11 -0.23 -0.47
C VAL A 307 10.78 -0.85 -1.69
N THR A 308 11.89 -0.27 -2.14
CA THR A 308 12.67 -0.84 -3.24
C THR A 308 13.71 -1.79 -2.66
N ILE A 309 13.86 -2.97 -3.24
CA ILE A 309 14.80 -3.99 -2.80
C ILE A 309 15.65 -4.39 -3.99
N SER A 310 16.97 -4.31 -3.83
CA SER A 310 17.94 -4.70 -4.85
C SER A 310 18.90 -5.73 -4.28
N VAL A 311 19.37 -6.63 -5.14
CA VAL A 311 20.35 -7.66 -4.79
C VAL A 311 21.54 -7.58 -5.76
N ALA A 312 22.71 -8.07 -5.35
CA ALA A 312 23.90 -8.17 -6.20
C ALA A 312 23.68 -9.03 -7.47
N THR A 313 24.51 -8.82 -8.49
CA THR A 313 24.35 -9.32 -9.88
C THR A 313 24.36 -10.84 -10.08
N THR A 314 24.53 -11.63 -9.03
CA THR A 314 24.57 -13.10 -9.09
C THR A 314 23.37 -13.76 -8.42
N ALA A 315 22.73 -13.10 -7.45
CA ALA A 315 21.59 -13.65 -6.73
C ALA A 315 20.26 -13.09 -7.26
N THR A 316 19.16 -13.78 -6.96
CA THR A 316 17.81 -13.41 -7.39
C THR A 316 16.87 -13.42 -6.19
N ILE A 317 16.00 -12.42 -6.09
CA ILE A 317 14.95 -12.38 -5.06
C ILE A 317 13.82 -13.31 -5.54
N ALA A 318 13.68 -14.47 -4.92
CA ALA A 318 12.66 -15.45 -5.27
C ALA A 318 11.31 -15.12 -4.62
N SER A 319 11.32 -14.66 -3.37
CA SER A 319 10.10 -14.25 -2.67
C SER A 319 10.38 -13.27 -1.54
N ILE A 320 9.38 -12.45 -1.22
CA ILE A 320 9.34 -11.60 -0.02
C ILE A 320 7.93 -11.75 0.57
N SER A 321 7.86 -11.99 1.88
CA SER A 321 6.59 -12.23 2.57
C SER A 321 6.66 -11.76 4.03
N THR A 322 5.51 -11.70 4.69
CA THR A 322 5.40 -11.44 6.13
C THR A 322 5.97 -12.62 6.93
N THR A 323 6.76 -12.37 7.98
CA THR A 323 7.22 -13.49 8.84
C THR A 323 6.08 -14.06 9.69
N THR A 324 6.20 -15.33 10.07
CA THR A 324 5.36 -15.99 11.10
C THR A 324 6.15 -16.31 12.38
N THR A 325 7.41 -15.87 12.48
CA THR A 325 8.30 -16.19 13.61
C THR A 325 7.87 -15.45 14.90
N PRO A 326 7.89 -16.11 16.09
CA PRO A 326 7.44 -15.51 17.35
C PRO A 326 8.31 -14.33 17.81
N ASP A 327 7.65 -13.26 18.30
CA ASP A 327 8.28 -12.21 19.13
C ASP A 327 8.43 -12.74 20.55
N VAL A 328 9.65 -12.73 21.10
CA VAL A 328 9.87 -13.17 22.48
C VAL A 328 10.35 -12.06 23.42
N ASN A 329 10.52 -10.80 23.02
CA ASN A 329 10.99 -9.77 23.95
C ASN A 329 10.62 -8.33 23.56
N GLY A 330 9.33 -8.06 23.32
CA GLY A 330 8.80 -6.70 23.37
C GLY A 330 9.21 -5.80 22.20
N LEU A 331 9.58 -6.38 21.05
CA LEU A 331 9.56 -5.63 19.80
C LEU A 331 8.10 -5.46 19.39
N LYS A 332 7.58 -4.23 19.36
CA LYS A 332 6.24 -3.98 18.79
C LYS A 332 6.26 -4.27 17.29
N LEU A 333 6.00 -5.51 16.91
CA LEU A 333 5.81 -5.97 15.54
C LEU A 333 4.38 -5.66 15.12
N SER A 334 4.17 -4.92 14.01
CA SER A 334 2.84 -4.84 13.41
C SER A 334 2.53 -6.17 12.73
N THR A 335 1.44 -6.81 13.09
CA THR A 335 0.95 -8.02 12.42
C THR A 335 0.22 -7.59 11.15
N GLY A 336 0.86 -7.77 9.99
CA GLY A 336 0.31 -7.39 8.68
C GLY A 336 -0.87 -8.28 8.25
N ASN A 337 -1.86 -7.65 7.59
CA ASN A 337 -2.88 -8.35 6.79
C ASN A 337 -2.25 -8.82 5.45
N SER A 338 -2.76 -9.92 4.90
CA SER A 338 -2.30 -10.54 3.66
C SER A 338 -2.05 -9.53 2.53
N GLY A 339 -0.82 -9.48 2.02
CA GLY A 339 -0.41 -8.67 0.86
C GLY A 339 0.24 -7.32 1.15
N ARG A 340 0.45 -6.95 2.43
CA ARG A 340 1.25 -5.79 2.85
C ARG A 340 2.38 -6.23 3.78
N LEU A 341 3.56 -5.67 3.61
CA LEU A 341 4.68 -5.97 4.49
C LEU A 341 4.62 -5.04 5.71
N PRO A 342 4.60 -5.60 6.93
CA PRO A 342 4.83 -4.80 8.10
C PRO A 342 6.25 -4.27 8.03
N ILE A 343 6.43 -2.97 8.24
CA ILE A 343 7.77 -2.47 8.56
C ILE A 343 8.01 -2.81 10.02
N GLY A 344 8.45 -4.05 10.17
CA GLY A 344 8.68 -4.80 11.37
C GLY A 344 9.46 -6.03 10.92
N THR A 345 8.79 -7.15 10.68
CA THR A 345 9.43 -8.41 10.31
C THR A 345 8.97 -9.00 8.98
N ILE A 346 9.93 -9.34 8.13
CA ILE A 346 9.69 -9.97 6.83
C ILE A 346 10.54 -11.23 6.69
N THR A 347 10.14 -12.14 5.81
CA THR A 347 10.98 -13.24 5.34
C THR A 347 11.25 -13.05 3.85
N PHE A 348 12.52 -13.11 3.46
CA PHE A 348 12.91 -13.09 2.05
C PHE A 348 13.65 -14.37 1.68
N THR A 349 13.58 -14.73 0.41
CA THR A 349 14.31 -15.86 -0.17
C THR A 349 15.18 -15.36 -1.31
N LEU A 350 16.48 -15.60 -1.21
CA LEU A 350 17.43 -15.42 -2.29
C LEU A 350 17.77 -16.77 -2.90
N THR A 351 17.79 -16.85 -4.23
CA THR A 351 18.28 -18.01 -4.99
C THR A 351 19.45 -17.60 -5.87
N ASN A 352 20.16 -18.58 -6.44
CA ASN A 352 21.38 -18.35 -7.24
C ASN A 352 22.50 -17.68 -6.44
N VAL A 353 22.48 -17.80 -5.12
CA VAL A 353 23.54 -17.27 -4.27
C VAL A 353 24.80 -18.08 -4.50
N GLN A 354 25.94 -17.41 -4.64
CA GLN A 354 27.22 -18.10 -4.77
C GLN A 354 27.69 -18.60 -3.40
N PRO A 355 27.98 -19.90 -3.24
CA PRO A 355 28.50 -20.46 -1.99
C PRO A 355 29.71 -19.70 -1.46
N ASN A 356 29.72 -19.37 -0.17
CA ASN A 356 30.83 -18.67 0.51
C ASN A 356 31.18 -17.27 -0.05
N VAL A 357 30.28 -16.65 -0.83
CA VAL A 357 30.45 -15.28 -1.33
C VAL A 357 29.49 -14.33 -0.62
N ASP A 358 30.01 -13.19 -0.22
CA ASP A 358 29.23 -12.10 0.36
C ASP A 358 28.21 -11.56 -0.66
N THR A 359 26.95 -11.77 -0.35
CA THR A 359 25.80 -11.37 -1.16
C THR A 359 25.14 -10.17 -0.50
N GLN A 360 25.12 -9.07 -1.24
CA GLN A 360 24.51 -7.83 -0.78
C GLN A 360 23.03 -7.76 -1.16
N ILE A 361 22.18 -7.52 -0.18
CA ILE A 361 20.78 -7.13 -0.36
C ILE A 361 20.55 -5.76 0.27
N THR A 362 19.97 -4.84 -0.51
CA THR A 362 19.77 -3.44 -0.11
C THR A 362 18.28 -3.11 -0.13
N PHE A 363 17.79 -2.54 0.96
CA PHE A 363 16.43 -2.08 1.16
C PHE A 363 16.40 -0.56 1.22
N TYR A 364 15.70 0.05 0.28
CA TYR A 364 15.44 1.49 0.24
C TYR A 364 14.10 1.76 0.94
N MET A 365 14.17 2.20 2.20
CA MET A 365 12.98 2.41 3.01
C MET A 365 12.25 3.70 2.61
N PRO A 366 10.92 3.80 2.79
CA PRO A 366 10.20 5.06 2.66
C PRO A 366 10.75 6.13 3.60
N GLN A 367 10.68 7.40 3.22
CA GLN A 367 11.16 8.50 4.07
C GLN A 367 10.41 8.63 5.41
N THR A 368 9.20 8.09 5.48
CA THR A 368 8.38 8.08 6.71
C THR A 368 8.82 7.03 7.73
N ILE A 369 9.83 6.22 7.38
CA ILE A 369 10.23 5.05 8.13
C ILE A 369 11.62 5.27 8.70
N ASN A 370 11.70 5.23 10.04
CA ASN A 370 12.94 5.41 10.75
C ASN A 370 13.42 4.07 11.29
N VAL A 371 14.39 3.45 10.61
CA VAL A 371 15.08 2.24 11.07
C VAL A 371 16.44 2.66 11.61
N ASN A 372 16.86 2.06 12.72
CA ASN A 372 18.22 2.23 13.25
C ASN A 372 18.88 0.91 13.65
N ARG A 373 18.13 -0.19 13.76
CA ARG A 373 18.67 -1.54 14.01
C ARG A 373 18.02 -2.61 13.14
N VAL A 374 18.78 -3.68 12.92
CA VAL A 374 18.36 -4.84 12.13
C VAL A 374 18.60 -6.10 12.94
N PHE A 375 17.60 -6.98 12.99
CA PHE A 375 17.74 -8.28 13.63
C PHE A 375 17.51 -9.39 12.62
N LYS A 376 18.18 -10.53 12.82
CA LYS A 376 17.93 -11.77 12.10
C LYS A 376 17.37 -12.82 13.05
N TYR A 377 16.53 -13.69 12.50
CA TYR A 377 16.08 -14.89 13.20
C TYR A 377 16.78 -16.10 12.62
N GLY A 378 17.41 -16.90 13.47
CA GLY A 378 18.08 -18.12 13.06
C GLY A 378 19.01 -18.66 14.14
N PRO A 379 19.61 -19.83 13.92
CA PRO A 379 20.71 -20.31 14.75
C PRO A 379 21.97 -19.46 14.54
N THR A 380 22.84 -19.40 15.55
CA THR A 380 24.17 -18.80 15.47
C THR A 380 25.22 -19.83 15.82
N SER A 381 26.50 -19.52 15.56
CA SER A 381 27.61 -20.43 15.89
C SER A 381 27.73 -20.75 17.38
N THR A 382 27.17 -19.90 18.26
CA THR A 382 27.19 -20.06 19.72
C THR A 382 25.83 -20.49 20.30
N ASN A 383 24.76 -20.47 19.50
CA ASN A 383 23.42 -20.89 19.91
C ASN A 383 22.68 -21.53 18.74
N THR A 384 22.62 -22.87 18.75
CA THR A 384 22.01 -23.67 17.69
C THR A 384 20.47 -23.64 17.71
N THR A 385 19.86 -23.08 18.75
CA THR A 385 18.40 -22.87 18.79
C THR A 385 18.05 -21.59 18.04
N PRO A 386 17.13 -21.61 17.07
CA PRO A 386 16.72 -20.39 16.37
C PRO A 386 16.18 -19.32 17.32
N HIS A 387 16.77 -18.11 17.25
CA HIS A 387 16.41 -16.98 18.09
C HIS A 387 16.64 -15.67 17.33
N TRP A 388 16.07 -14.58 17.84
CA TRP A 388 16.38 -13.24 17.34
C TRP A 388 17.71 -12.75 17.90
N TYR A 389 18.58 -12.23 17.04
CA TYR A 389 19.84 -11.61 17.42
C TYR A 389 20.10 -10.35 16.60
N ASP A 390 20.84 -9.40 17.18
CA ASP A 390 21.26 -8.19 16.48
C ASP A 390 22.19 -8.57 15.33
N PHE A 391 21.86 -8.11 14.12
CA PHE A 391 22.64 -8.39 12.92
C PHE A 391 23.77 -7.37 12.71
N ASN A 392 24.46 -6.98 13.79
CA ASN A 392 25.53 -5.98 13.80
C ASN A 392 26.94 -6.57 13.79
N CYS A 393 27.11 -7.81 13.30
CA CYS A 393 28.38 -8.52 13.39
C CYS A 393 29.55 -7.67 12.84
N ASN A 394 30.69 -7.71 13.53
CA ASN A 394 31.86 -6.91 13.17
C ASN A 394 32.46 -7.28 11.80
N LYS A 395 32.24 -8.53 11.33
CA LYS A 395 32.83 -9.08 10.08
C LYS A 395 31.96 -10.18 9.46
N SER A 396 31.45 -9.95 8.26
CA SER A 396 31.01 -10.94 7.25
C SER A 396 32.24 -11.70 6.72
N VAL A 397 32.02 -12.73 5.89
CA VAL A 397 33.09 -13.43 5.14
C VAL A 397 33.94 -12.47 4.30
N SER A 398 33.40 -11.30 3.92
CA SER A 398 34.10 -10.22 3.20
C SER A 398 34.75 -9.16 4.11
N ASN A 399 34.78 -9.36 5.43
CA ASN A 399 35.28 -8.40 6.42
C ASN A 399 34.50 -7.06 6.43
N LYS A 400 33.22 -7.10 6.05
CA LYS A 400 32.22 -6.01 6.12
C LYS A 400 31.24 -6.20 7.29
N PRO A 401 30.58 -5.17 7.81
CA PRO A 401 29.49 -5.34 8.78
C PRO A 401 28.35 -6.19 8.21
N CYS A 402 27.74 -7.05 9.03
CA CYS A 402 26.62 -7.89 8.61
C CYS A 402 25.39 -7.07 8.18
N GLY A 403 25.01 -6.06 8.95
CA GLY A 403 23.87 -5.18 8.69
C GLY A 403 24.27 -3.73 8.89
N GLU A 404 23.99 -2.90 7.88
CA GLU A 404 24.28 -1.47 7.89
C GLU A 404 23.00 -0.67 7.69
N VAL A 405 22.85 0.43 8.43
CA VAL A 405 21.75 1.38 8.24
C VAL A 405 22.33 2.75 7.92
N ASN A 406 22.21 3.15 6.66
CA ASN A 406 22.72 4.41 6.15
C ASN A 406 21.59 5.41 5.93
N VAL A 407 21.91 6.70 5.95
CA VAL A 407 20.97 7.78 5.62
C VAL A 407 21.47 8.49 4.37
N VAL A 408 20.67 8.50 3.31
CA VAL A 408 20.97 9.23 2.08
C VAL A 408 19.80 10.15 1.77
N GLN A 409 20.04 11.47 1.74
CA GLN A 409 19.00 12.48 1.46
C GLN A 409 17.72 12.34 2.33
N GLY A 410 17.88 11.95 3.60
CA GLY A 410 16.76 11.74 4.53
C GLY A 410 16.05 10.39 4.40
N GLN A 411 16.41 9.56 3.42
CA GLN A 411 15.93 8.19 3.27
C GLN A 411 16.81 7.20 4.03
N LYS A 412 16.20 6.24 4.73
CA LYS A 412 16.92 5.12 5.36
C LYS A 412 17.21 4.04 4.33
N ILE A 413 18.47 3.65 4.21
CA ILE A 413 18.92 2.57 3.33
C ILE A 413 19.53 1.50 4.23
N VAL A 414 18.95 0.30 4.20
CA VAL A 414 19.45 -0.85 4.97
C VAL A 414 20.16 -1.81 4.03
N THR A 415 21.42 -2.14 4.34
CA THR A 415 22.23 -3.06 3.55
C THR A 415 22.56 -4.28 4.40
N LEU A 416 22.25 -5.48 3.91
CA LEU A 416 22.65 -6.73 4.55
C LEU A 416 23.72 -7.43 3.70
N HIS A 417 24.74 -7.91 4.39
CA HIS A 417 25.86 -8.70 3.88
C HIS A 417 25.67 -10.14 4.35
N LEU A 418 25.25 -11.01 3.43
CA LEU A 418 24.83 -12.38 3.71
C LEU A 418 25.72 -13.40 3.00
N THR A 419 25.86 -14.58 3.55
CA THR A 419 26.60 -15.67 2.91
C THR A 419 25.84 -16.97 3.16
N ASP A 420 25.58 -17.70 2.09
CA ASP A 420 24.95 -19.02 2.10
C ASP A 420 25.77 -19.99 2.97
N GLY A 421 25.11 -20.57 3.98
CA GLY A 421 25.71 -21.41 5.01
C GLY A 421 26.40 -20.68 6.17
N ALA A 422 26.24 -19.36 6.32
CA ALA A 422 26.90 -18.56 7.37
C ALA A 422 25.92 -17.77 8.25
N LEU A 423 26.46 -16.97 9.19
CA LEU A 423 25.65 -16.15 10.09
C LEU A 423 24.68 -15.26 9.29
N GLY A 424 23.40 -15.36 9.61
CA GLY A 424 22.35 -14.64 8.92
C GLY A 424 21.47 -15.57 8.09
N ASP A 425 21.99 -16.70 7.62
CA ASP A 425 21.26 -17.74 6.91
C ASP A 425 20.55 -18.70 7.89
N ASN A 426 19.24 -18.86 7.75
CA ASN A 426 18.43 -19.54 8.77
C ASN A 426 18.71 -21.05 8.91
N ASP A 427 19.18 -21.73 7.86
CA ASP A 427 19.47 -23.17 7.92
C ASP A 427 20.97 -23.50 8.10
N LEU A 428 21.86 -22.53 7.87
CA LEU A 428 23.31 -22.67 7.90
C LEU A 428 23.86 -23.75 6.96
N ILE A 429 23.12 -24.11 5.90
CA ILE A 429 23.51 -25.12 4.91
C ILE A 429 23.84 -24.43 3.58
N VAL A 430 25.07 -24.63 3.10
CA VAL A 430 25.48 -24.17 1.77
C VAL A 430 24.68 -24.89 0.68
N ASN A 431 23.68 -24.23 0.11
CA ASN A 431 22.78 -24.83 -0.88
C ASN A 431 22.41 -23.88 -2.05
N GLY A 432 23.00 -22.69 -2.11
CA GLY A 432 22.74 -21.66 -3.11
C GLY A 432 21.46 -20.85 -2.87
N THR A 433 20.82 -21.04 -1.70
CA THR A 433 19.58 -20.39 -1.28
C THR A 433 19.75 -19.81 0.11
N ILE A 434 19.26 -18.60 0.33
CA ILE A 434 19.21 -17.98 1.66
C ILE A 434 17.75 -17.68 1.98
N VAL A 435 17.22 -18.19 3.10
CA VAL A 435 15.82 -17.99 3.53
C VAL A 435 15.79 -17.34 4.89
N ASP A 436 15.58 -16.03 4.95
CA ASP A 436 15.86 -15.29 6.16
C ASP A 436 14.69 -14.43 6.65
N PRO A 437 14.21 -14.69 7.88
CA PRO A 437 13.42 -13.72 8.61
C PRO A 437 14.32 -12.59 9.14
N VAL A 438 13.95 -11.35 8.82
CA VAL A 438 14.64 -10.12 9.24
C VAL A 438 13.65 -9.18 9.91
N ALA A 439 14.11 -8.48 10.96
CA ALA A 439 13.37 -7.41 11.60
C ALA A 439 14.06 -6.06 11.39
N PHE A 440 13.31 -5.04 10.98
CA PHE A 440 13.76 -3.65 10.91
C PHE A 440 13.13 -2.87 12.04
N VAL A 441 13.97 -2.27 12.89
CA VAL A 441 13.55 -1.77 14.19
C VAL A 441 13.97 -0.32 14.33
N GLN A 442 13.06 0.47 14.90
CA GLN A 442 13.37 1.75 15.49
C GLN A 442 13.56 1.54 16.99
N ASP A 443 14.73 1.86 17.54
CA ASP A 443 14.83 2.02 18.98
C ASP A 443 13.89 3.15 19.38
N VAL A 444 12.91 2.83 20.22
CA VAL A 444 12.33 3.85 21.08
C VAL A 444 13.47 4.33 21.96
N THR A 445 13.87 5.60 21.81
CA THR A 445 14.65 6.25 22.87
C THR A 445 13.94 5.91 24.16
N ALA A 446 14.60 5.16 25.04
CA ALA A 446 14.01 4.78 26.31
C ALA A 446 13.45 6.07 26.91
N VAL A 447 12.13 6.13 27.05
CA VAL A 447 11.54 7.19 27.88
C VAL A 447 12.24 7.00 29.21
N PRO A 448 12.97 8.02 29.72
CA PRO A 448 13.56 7.96 31.05
C PRO A 448 12.50 7.35 31.97
N THR A 449 12.79 6.19 32.54
CA THR A 449 11.84 5.56 33.47
C THR A 449 11.47 6.63 34.50
N ILE A 450 10.23 6.60 35.00
CA ILE A 450 9.64 7.64 35.87
C ILE A 450 10.56 8.05 37.04
N ASN A 451 11.55 7.22 37.36
CA ASN A 451 12.67 7.35 38.26
C ASN A 451 13.57 8.57 37.96
N GLU A 452 13.87 8.88 36.69
CA GLU A 452 14.76 9.99 36.31
C GLU A 452 14.03 11.34 36.31
N TYR A 453 12.80 11.39 35.78
CA TYR A 453 11.95 12.58 35.95
C TYR A 453 11.51 12.76 37.40
N GLY A 454 11.28 11.66 38.12
CA GLY A 454 10.94 11.65 39.54
C GLY A 454 12.08 12.20 40.38
N THR A 455 13.33 11.86 40.10
CA THR A 455 14.49 12.43 40.80
C THR A 455 14.74 13.90 40.43
N ILE A 456 14.54 14.30 39.17
CA ILE A 456 14.64 15.72 38.76
C ILE A 456 13.54 16.57 39.42
N ILE A 457 12.29 16.08 39.42
CA ILE A 457 11.15 16.75 40.08
C ILE A 457 11.33 16.76 41.59
N LEU A 458 11.81 15.66 42.20
CA LEU A 458 12.10 15.60 43.63
C LEU A 458 13.25 16.52 44.01
N MET A 459 14.31 16.63 43.20
CA MET A 459 15.40 17.60 43.41
C MET A 459 14.92 19.05 43.29
N ALA A 460 14.05 19.36 42.31
CA ALA A 460 13.45 20.67 42.15
C ALA A 460 12.53 21.04 43.33
N LEU A 461 11.68 20.10 43.78
CA LEU A 461 10.80 20.28 44.95
C LEU A 461 11.61 20.37 46.26
N SER A 462 12.69 19.60 46.41
CA SER A 462 13.60 19.69 47.55
C SER A 462 14.27 21.07 47.63
N SER A 463 14.69 21.60 46.48
CA SER A 463 15.28 22.94 46.35
C SER A 463 14.28 24.04 46.70
N LEU A 464 13.02 23.90 46.28
CA LEU A 464 11.92 24.83 46.61
C LEU A 464 11.56 24.79 48.10
N VAL A 465 11.56 23.62 48.73
CA VAL A 465 11.32 23.48 50.18
C VAL A 465 12.48 24.04 51.00
N LEU A 466 13.72 23.85 50.55
CA LEU A 466 14.91 24.42 51.19
C LEU A 466 14.91 25.96 51.09
N MET A 467 14.57 26.51 49.92
CA MET A 467 14.42 27.96 49.74
C MET A 467 13.28 28.56 50.57
N ARG A 468 12.22 27.79 50.85
CA ARG A 468 11.11 28.24 51.71
C ARG A 468 11.47 28.24 53.20
N LYS A 469 12.34 27.31 53.63
CA LYS A 469 12.89 27.29 55.01
C LYS A 469 13.95 28.35 55.26
N LEU A 470 14.66 28.82 54.24
CA LEU A 470 15.64 29.92 54.35
C LEU A 470 14.99 31.32 54.32
N ARG A 471 13.65 31.40 54.14
CA ARG A 471 12.87 32.64 54.10
C ARG A 471 12.10 32.95 55.38
N HIS A 472 12.23 32.10 56.39
CA HIS A 472 11.81 32.30 57.78
C HIS A 472 13.04 32.20 58.67
#